data_AF-D2TE94-F1
#
_entry.id   AF-D2TE94-F1
#
_cell.length_a   1.000
_cell.length_b   1.000
_cell.length_c   1.000
_cell.angle_alpha   90.00
_cell.angle_beta   90.00
_cell.angle_gamma   90.00
#
_symmetry.space_group_name_H-M   'P 1'
#
loop_
_entity.id
_entity.type
_entity.pdbx_description
1 polymer ?
#
loop_
_entity_poly.entity_id
_entity_poly.type
_entity_poly.pdbx_seq_one_letter_code
_entity_poly.pdbx_strand_id
1 'polypeptide(L)'
;ASNDFAVTSSRIICNSDVVFSPMSDGLPVIFSPVVESNDSVIHEDSNLNVDFDAATCRMAGVSTMWKIELRPTARGFVVTTGGVAGLNRFKITKYEGGNNLYQLSYCPISEPICKCSCVPLGKVVNRLAPSTVPFPVVFVPSDRASPV
;
A
#
# COMPACT_ATOMS: atom_id res chain seq x y z
N ALA A 1 -1.70 -14.77 15.17
CA ALA A 1 -0.78 -14.62 14.02
C ALA A 1 -0.96 -13.21 13.47
N SER A 2 0.09 -12.39 13.46
CA SER A 2 0.06 -11.11 12.75
C SER A 2 -0.02 -11.40 11.24
N ASN A 3 -0.83 -10.64 10.51
CA ASN A 3 -0.85 -10.72 9.05
C ASN A 3 -0.15 -9.46 8.53
N ASP A 4 1.13 -9.60 8.17
CA ASP A 4 1.94 -8.47 7.74
C ASP A 4 1.88 -8.32 6.22
N PHE A 5 2.06 -7.09 5.73
CA PHE A 5 2.18 -6.82 4.30
C PHE A 5 3.50 -7.36 3.76
N ALA A 6 3.43 -8.14 2.69
CA ALA A 6 4.58 -8.75 2.05
C ALA A 6 4.41 -8.73 0.53
N VAL A 7 5.47 -9.13 -0.17
CA VAL A 7 5.40 -9.61 -1.54
C VAL A 7 5.77 -11.10 -1.58
N THR A 8 5.48 -11.80 -2.69
CA THR A 8 5.80 -13.22 -2.84
C THR A 8 7.31 -13.49 -2.71
N SER A 9 7.72 -14.07 -1.57
CA SER A 9 8.97 -14.76 -1.16
C SER A 9 10.34 -14.35 -1.72
N SER A 10 10.51 -13.21 -2.38
CA SER A 10 11.82 -12.67 -2.77
C SER A 10 12.09 -11.33 -2.09
N ARG A 11 13.30 -11.15 -1.55
CA ARG A 11 13.76 -9.83 -1.05
C ARG A 11 13.94 -8.79 -2.16
N ILE A 12 13.91 -9.24 -3.41
CA ILE A 12 13.93 -8.39 -4.60
C ILE A 12 12.50 -8.29 -5.13
N ILE A 13 11.98 -7.08 -5.20
CA ILE A 13 10.63 -6.77 -5.69
C ILE A 13 10.68 -6.49 -7.18
N CYS A 14 9.82 -7.18 -7.95
CA CYS A 14 9.73 -7.04 -9.40
C CYS A 14 8.25 -7.15 -9.83
N ASN A 15 7.51 -6.03 -9.88
CA ASN A 15 6.09 -5.95 -10.23
C ASN A 15 5.25 -7.00 -9.48
N SER A 16 5.40 -7.05 -8.16
CA SER A 16 4.88 -8.11 -7.32
C SER A 16 3.54 -7.72 -6.71
N ASP A 17 2.66 -8.68 -6.50
CA ASP A 17 1.40 -8.46 -5.79
C ASP A 17 1.68 -8.20 -4.30
N VAL A 18 0.95 -7.25 -3.71
CA VAL A 18 0.96 -7.03 -2.26
C VAL A 18 0.06 -8.08 -1.61
N VAL A 19 0.64 -8.87 -0.72
CA VAL A 19 -0.02 -10.02 -0.07
C VAL A 19 0.07 -9.95 1.44
N PHE A 20 -0.86 -10.65 2.10
CA PHE A 20 -0.79 -10.92 3.53
C PHE A 20 -0.08 -12.26 3.75
N SER A 21 1.04 -12.23 4.45
CA SER A 21 1.82 -13.44 4.75
C SER A 21 1.75 -13.77 6.24
N PRO A 22 1.21 -14.94 6.63
CA PRO A 22 1.26 -15.40 8.02
C PRO A 22 2.59 -16.08 8.37
N MET A 23 3.50 -16.27 7.39
CA MET A 23 4.73 -17.06 7.51
C MET A 23 6.02 -16.24 7.33
N SER A 24 5.92 -14.93 7.14
CA SER A 24 7.08 -14.04 7.01
C SER A 24 6.84 -12.76 7.80
N ASP A 25 7.93 -12.13 8.30
CA ASP A 25 7.91 -10.87 9.06
C ASP A 25 7.51 -9.63 8.24
N GLY A 26 6.76 -9.81 7.15
CA GLY A 26 6.44 -8.76 6.18
C GLY A 26 7.65 -8.07 5.56
N LEU A 27 7.39 -6.94 4.92
CA LEU A 27 8.40 -5.96 4.54
C LEU A 27 8.00 -4.62 5.17
N PRO A 28 8.95 -3.80 5.67
CA PRO A 28 8.63 -2.48 6.17
C PRO A 28 8.02 -1.63 5.06
N VAL A 29 7.07 -0.77 5.43
CA VAL A 29 6.37 0.12 4.51
C VAL A 29 6.73 1.56 4.87
N ILE A 30 7.04 2.36 3.85
CA ILE A 30 7.32 3.78 3.96
C ILE A 30 6.14 4.55 3.37
N PHE A 31 5.69 5.57 4.10
CA PHE A 31 4.67 6.52 3.66
C PHE A 31 5.33 7.85 3.34
N SER A 32 5.01 8.43 2.19
CA SER A 32 5.42 9.79 1.85
C SER A 32 4.20 10.60 1.37
N PRO A 33 4.07 11.88 1.78
CA PRO A 33 2.98 12.71 1.31
C PRO A 33 3.13 12.98 -0.20
N VAL A 34 2.03 12.93 -0.93
CA VAL A 34 2.01 13.27 -2.37
C VAL A 34 2.26 14.75 -2.61
N VAL A 35 1.84 15.58 -1.66
CA VAL A 35 2.11 17.02 -1.63
C VAL A 35 2.99 17.28 -0.42
N GLU A 36 4.16 17.87 -0.64
CA GLU A 36 5.11 18.20 0.42
C GLU A 36 4.43 18.96 1.58
N SER A 37 4.69 18.50 2.80
CA SER A 37 4.29 19.17 4.04
C SER A 37 5.53 19.70 4.75
N ASN A 38 5.36 20.76 5.53
CA ASN A 38 6.44 21.30 6.36
C ASN A 38 6.63 20.54 7.68
N ASP A 39 5.68 19.68 8.05
CA ASP A 39 5.83 18.76 9.18
C ASP A 39 6.24 17.36 8.71
N SER A 40 7.01 16.66 9.54
CA SER A 40 7.42 15.28 9.29
C SER A 40 6.33 14.27 9.68
N VAL A 41 5.07 14.71 9.74
CA VAL A 41 3.94 13.95 10.27
C VAL A 41 3.03 13.52 9.14
N ILE A 42 2.72 12.22 9.09
CA ILE A 42 1.71 11.69 8.19
C ILE A 42 0.33 11.89 8.83
N HIS A 43 -0.49 12.74 8.21
CA HIS A 43 -1.84 13.03 8.67
C HIS A 43 -2.86 12.07 8.05
N GLU A 44 -3.90 11.74 8.82
CA GLU A 44 -5.07 11.02 8.31
C GLU A 44 -5.71 11.77 7.14
N ASP A 45 -6.37 11.03 6.23
CA ASP A 45 -7.06 11.55 5.05
C ASP A 45 -6.18 12.36 4.05
N SER A 46 -4.87 12.38 4.23
CA SER A 46 -3.91 12.95 3.27
C SER A 46 -3.56 11.96 2.16
N ASN A 47 -3.28 12.46 0.95
CA ASN A 47 -2.85 11.60 -0.16
C ASN A 47 -1.39 11.19 0.02
N LEU A 48 -1.13 9.89 -0.02
CA LEU A 48 0.17 9.28 0.25
C LEU A 48 0.64 8.43 -0.92
N ASN A 49 1.95 8.44 -1.17
CA ASN A 49 2.62 7.31 -1.81
C ASN A 49 2.95 6.26 -0.73
N VAL A 50 2.95 5.01 -1.15
CA VAL A 50 3.21 3.86 -0.27
C VAL A 50 4.26 2.98 -0.95
N ASP A 51 5.36 2.71 -0.26
CA ASP A 51 6.50 1.99 -0.80
C ASP A 51 6.92 0.89 0.17
N PHE A 52 7.40 -0.24 -0.36
CA PHE A 52 8.17 -1.15 0.49
C PHE A 52 9.61 -0.66 0.64
N ASP A 53 10.13 -0.75 1.87
CA ASP A 53 11.56 -0.62 2.16
C ASP A 53 12.28 -1.92 1.80
N ALA A 54 12.56 -2.09 0.51
CA ALA A 54 13.17 -3.29 -0.04
C ALA A 54 13.97 -3.02 -1.31
N ALA A 55 14.86 -3.94 -1.66
CA ALA A 55 15.56 -3.88 -2.94
C ALA A 55 14.58 -4.10 -4.10
N THR A 56 14.71 -3.29 -5.14
CA THR A 56 13.91 -3.41 -6.36
C THR A 56 14.70 -4.02 -7.52
N CYS A 57 14.01 -4.60 -8.49
CA CYS A 57 14.50 -4.91 -9.83
C CYS A 57 14.88 -3.62 -10.60
N ARG A 58 16.00 -2.97 -10.20
CA ARG A 58 16.47 -1.72 -10.81
C ARG A 58 16.70 -1.85 -12.32
N MET A 59 17.23 -2.99 -12.78
CA MET A 59 17.46 -3.26 -14.21
C MET A 59 16.16 -3.26 -15.04
N ALA A 60 15.01 -3.51 -14.41
CA ALA A 60 13.71 -3.47 -15.07
C ALA A 60 12.98 -2.12 -14.91
N GLY A 61 13.61 -1.13 -14.26
CA GLY A 61 13.00 0.19 -14.02
C GLY A 61 11.79 0.14 -13.07
N VAL A 62 11.68 -0.89 -12.24
CA VAL A 62 10.53 -1.11 -11.35
C VAL A 62 10.77 -0.41 -10.01
N SER A 63 9.74 0.22 -9.45
CA SER A 63 9.75 0.79 -8.09
C SER A 63 9.16 -0.19 -7.07
N THR A 64 9.43 0.03 -5.78
CA THR A 64 8.71 -0.66 -4.69
C THR A 64 7.37 0.01 -4.36
N MET A 65 7.06 1.11 -5.03
CA MET A 65 5.83 1.89 -4.85
C MET A 65 4.61 1.09 -5.24
N TRP A 66 3.56 1.23 -4.45
CA TRP A 66 2.28 0.56 -4.66
C TRP A 66 1.48 1.23 -5.77
N LYS A 67 0.71 0.42 -6.49
CA LYS A 67 -0.29 0.84 -7.49
C LYS A 67 -1.45 -0.15 -7.50
N ILE A 68 -2.53 0.21 -8.19
CA ILE A 68 -3.60 -0.74 -8.53
C ILE A 68 -3.38 -1.24 -9.95
N GLU A 69 -3.50 -2.55 -10.13
CA GLU A 69 -3.35 -3.19 -11.44
C GLU A 69 -4.39 -4.30 -11.62
N LEU A 70 -4.90 -4.45 -12.85
CA LEU A 70 -5.78 -5.57 -13.21
C LEU A 70 -4.94 -6.84 -13.29
N ARG A 71 -5.18 -7.80 -12.40
CA ARG A 71 -4.55 -9.11 -12.42
C ARG A 71 -5.54 -10.17 -12.88
N PRO A 72 -5.34 -10.77 -14.07
CA PRO A 72 -6.19 -11.87 -14.55
C PRO A 72 -6.23 -13.05 -13.57
N THR A 73 -5.09 -13.33 -12.92
CA THR A 73 -4.94 -14.38 -11.90
C THR A 73 -5.71 -14.11 -10.62
N ALA A 74 -6.08 -12.86 -10.36
CA ALA A 74 -6.94 -12.45 -9.24
C ALA A 74 -8.39 -12.18 -9.69
N ARG A 75 -8.68 -12.29 -11.00
CA ARG A 75 -9.97 -11.92 -11.62
C ARG A 75 -10.45 -10.51 -11.22
N GLY A 76 -9.52 -9.58 -11.07
CA GLY A 76 -9.85 -8.24 -10.61
C GLY A 76 -8.63 -7.35 -10.37
N PHE A 77 -8.90 -6.16 -9.85
CA PHE A 77 -7.89 -5.21 -9.44
C PHE A 77 -7.25 -5.63 -8.12
N VAL A 78 -5.93 -5.55 -8.03
CA VAL A 78 -5.18 -5.80 -6.79
C VAL A 78 -4.10 -4.74 -6.64
N VAL A 79 -3.58 -4.60 -5.42
CA VAL A 79 -2.42 -3.76 -5.16
C VAL A 79 -1.16 -4.51 -5.60
N THR A 80 -0.35 -3.86 -6.44
CA THR A 80 0.94 -4.37 -6.93
C THR A 80 2.03 -3.33 -6.73
N THR A 81 3.30 -3.74 -6.82
CA THR A 81 4.43 -2.81 -6.85
C THR A 81 4.74 -2.33 -8.27
N GLY A 82 5.63 -1.36 -8.42
CA GLY A 82 5.94 -0.73 -9.71
C GLY A 82 5.08 0.49 -10.01
N GLY A 83 4.61 1.18 -8.96
CA GLY A 83 3.89 2.45 -9.04
C GLY A 83 4.80 3.64 -9.38
N VAL A 84 4.16 4.77 -9.67
CA VAL A 84 4.80 6.05 -9.97
C VAL A 84 4.29 7.09 -8.98
N ALA A 85 5.22 7.90 -8.46
CA ALA A 85 4.97 8.92 -7.46
C ALA A 85 3.90 9.92 -7.93
N GLY A 86 2.97 10.25 -7.05
CA GLY A 86 1.87 11.19 -7.31
C GLY A 86 0.75 10.66 -8.20
N LEU A 87 0.98 9.55 -8.92
CA LEU A 87 -0.01 8.88 -9.77
C LEU A 87 -0.81 7.80 -9.03
N ASN A 88 -0.23 7.22 -7.99
CA ASN A 88 -0.84 6.14 -7.21
C ASN A 88 -1.05 6.62 -5.78
N ARG A 89 -2.24 7.15 -5.50
CA ARG A 89 -2.53 7.81 -4.23
C ARG A 89 -3.29 6.87 -3.32
N PHE A 90 -2.83 6.80 -2.08
CA PHE A 90 -3.47 6.06 -1.01
C PHE A 90 -3.82 7.00 0.13
N LYS A 91 -4.76 6.58 0.98
CA LYS A 91 -5.13 7.29 2.20
C LYS A 91 -5.18 6.33 3.37
N ILE A 92 -4.84 6.87 4.53
CA ILE A 92 -5.01 6.20 5.83
C ILE A 92 -6.13 6.95 6.57
N THR A 93 -7.13 6.21 7.05
CA THR A 93 -8.21 6.75 7.89
C THR A 93 -8.48 5.83 9.07
N LYS A 94 -9.09 6.35 10.13
CA LYS A 94 -9.55 5.51 11.25
C LYS A 94 -10.56 4.48 10.76
N TYR A 95 -10.45 3.28 11.30
CA TYR A 95 -11.43 2.22 11.10
C TYR A 95 -12.54 2.36 12.14
N GLU A 96 -13.79 2.57 11.70
CA GLU A 96 -14.92 2.90 12.58
C GLU A 96 -15.26 1.81 13.61
N GLY A 97 -14.81 0.57 13.40
CA GLY A 97 -15.12 -0.58 14.25
C GLY A 97 -14.09 -0.92 15.33
N GLY A 98 -13.03 -0.14 15.54
CA GLY A 98 -12.00 -0.51 16.53
C GLY A 98 -11.14 0.62 17.07
N ASN A 99 -10.76 0.49 18.34
CA ASN A 99 -9.85 1.43 19.01
C ASN A 99 -8.45 1.30 18.39
N ASN A 100 -7.87 2.42 17.93
CA ASN A 100 -6.53 2.50 17.34
C ASN A 100 -6.31 1.64 16.09
N LEU A 101 -7.38 1.28 15.37
CA LEU A 101 -7.30 0.61 14.09
C LEU A 101 -7.42 1.62 12.95
N TYR A 102 -6.66 1.40 11.90
CA TYR A 102 -6.70 2.17 10.67
C TYR A 102 -7.15 1.31 9.51
N GLN A 103 -7.53 1.94 8.42
CA GLN A 103 -7.77 1.31 7.14
C GLN A 103 -7.06 2.07 6.03
N LEU A 104 -6.67 1.34 4.99
CA LEU A 104 -6.09 1.89 3.77
C LEU A 104 -7.16 2.00 2.69
N SER A 105 -7.11 3.06 1.91
CA SER A 105 -7.94 3.24 0.71
C SER A 105 -7.09 3.64 -0.47
N TYR A 106 -7.47 3.20 -1.67
CA TYR A 106 -6.91 3.69 -2.92
C TYR A 106 -7.75 4.85 -3.45
N CYS A 107 -7.11 5.95 -3.80
CA CYS A 107 -7.74 7.16 -4.31
C CYS A 107 -7.26 7.40 -5.75
N PRO A 108 -8.04 7.02 -6.77
CA PRO A 108 -7.69 7.31 -8.16
C PRO A 108 -7.56 8.82 -8.36
N ILE A 109 -6.68 9.24 -9.27
CA ILE A 109 -6.62 10.65 -9.69
C ILE A 109 -7.96 10.99 -10.34
N SER A 110 -8.72 11.87 -9.70
CA SER A 110 -9.93 12.45 -10.26
C SER A 110 -9.54 13.59 -11.20
N GLU A 111 -9.95 13.49 -12.47
CA GLU A 111 -10.05 14.65 -13.35
C GLU A 111 -11.12 15.62 -12.80
N PRO A 112 -11.05 16.95 -13.09
CA PRO A 112 -12.00 17.94 -12.56
C PRO A 112 -13.48 17.61 -12.80
N ILE A 113 -13.75 16.78 -13.80
CA ILE A 113 -15.08 16.43 -14.31
C ILE A 113 -15.59 15.11 -13.70
N CYS A 114 -14.69 14.26 -13.16
CA CYS A 114 -15.04 12.97 -12.57
C CYS A 114 -14.41 12.83 -11.19
N LYS A 115 -15.17 13.16 -10.15
CA LYS A 115 -14.74 12.96 -8.76
C LYS A 115 -14.88 11.49 -8.37
N CYS A 116 -13.88 10.71 -8.70
CA CYS A 116 -13.79 9.32 -8.24
C CYS A 116 -13.63 9.30 -6.71
N SER A 117 -14.46 8.52 -6.03
CA SER A 117 -14.32 8.30 -4.58
C SER A 117 -13.17 7.34 -4.30
N CYS A 118 -12.52 7.51 -3.15
CA CYS A 118 -11.55 6.54 -2.68
C CYS A 118 -12.25 5.21 -2.37
N VAL A 119 -11.59 4.10 -2.70
CA VAL A 119 -12.11 2.75 -2.49
C VAL A 119 -11.31 2.08 -1.37
N PRO A 120 -11.97 1.55 -0.32
CA PRO A 120 -11.27 0.85 0.75
C PRO A 120 -10.52 -0.38 0.23
N LEU A 121 -9.40 -0.68 0.87
CA LEU A 121 -8.60 -1.87 0.58
C LEU A 121 -8.86 -2.95 1.63
N GLY A 122 -9.03 -4.17 1.16
CA GLY A 122 -9.30 -5.34 1.97
C GLY A 122 -8.49 -6.55 1.55
N LYS A 123 -8.59 -7.61 2.35
CA LYS A 123 -7.98 -8.90 2.07
C LYS A 123 -8.90 -9.73 1.16
N VAL A 124 -8.46 -9.95 -0.07
CA VAL A 124 -9.13 -10.84 -1.03
C VAL A 124 -8.26 -12.07 -1.22
N VAL A 125 -8.69 -13.19 -0.65
CA VAL A 125 -7.87 -14.41 -0.48
C VAL A 125 -6.62 -14.08 0.35
N ASN A 126 -5.48 -13.88 -0.30
CA ASN A 126 -4.22 -13.48 0.32
C ASN A 126 -3.67 -12.15 -0.23
N ARG A 127 -4.37 -11.48 -1.13
CA ARG A 127 -3.93 -10.23 -1.76
C ARG A 127 -4.63 -9.02 -1.13
N LEU A 128 -3.94 -7.88 -1.14
CA LEU A 128 -4.56 -6.60 -0.87
C LEU A 128 -5.26 -6.10 -2.14
N ALA A 129 -6.55 -5.77 -2.05
CA ALA A 129 -7.35 -5.38 -3.20
C ALA A 129 -8.51 -4.44 -2.80
N PRO A 130 -9.09 -3.68 -3.76
CA PRO A 130 -10.32 -2.94 -3.51
C PRO A 130 -11.44 -3.84 -2.98
N SER A 131 -12.08 -3.43 -1.90
CA SER A 131 -13.06 -4.25 -1.18
C SER A 131 -14.12 -3.38 -0.50
N THR A 132 -15.36 -3.86 -0.44
CA THR A 132 -16.42 -3.26 0.39
C THR A 132 -16.23 -3.56 1.88
N VAL A 133 -15.40 -4.56 2.20
CA VAL A 133 -14.99 -4.92 3.57
C VAL A 133 -13.53 -4.51 3.74
N PRO A 134 -13.24 -3.36 4.38
CA PRO A 134 -11.87 -2.92 4.61
C PRO A 134 -11.15 -3.88 5.56
N PHE A 135 -9.83 -4.01 5.37
CA PHE A 135 -8.99 -4.77 6.28
C PHE A 135 -8.37 -3.81 7.32
N PRO A 136 -8.71 -3.95 8.61
CA PRO A 136 -8.15 -3.09 9.65
C PRO A 136 -6.67 -3.42 9.89
N VAL A 137 -5.87 -2.39 10.10
CA VAL A 137 -4.42 -2.48 10.32
C VAL A 137 -3.97 -1.67 11.54
N VAL A 138 -2.83 -2.07 12.10
CA VAL A 138 -2.08 -1.32 13.11
C VAL A 138 -0.68 -1.06 12.54
N PHE A 139 -0.14 0.14 12.76
CA PHE A 139 1.22 0.47 12.36
C PHE A 139 2.17 0.24 13.53
N VAL A 140 3.20 -0.58 13.28
CA VAL A 140 4.26 -0.86 14.24
C VAL A 140 5.57 -0.32 13.64
N PRO A 141 6.34 0.51 14.37
CA PRO A 141 7.65 0.95 13.91
C PRO A 141 8.56 -0.23 13.57
N SER A 142 9.28 -0.14 12.45
CA SER A 142 10.27 -1.14 12.07
C SER A 142 11.63 -0.81 12.68
N ASP A 143 12.21 -1.75 13.43
CA ASP A 143 13.57 -1.63 13.98
C ASP A 143 14.67 -1.87 12.92
N ARG A 144 14.29 -2.31 11.71
CA ARG A 144 15.23 -2.43 10.60
C ARG A 144 15.52 -1.04 10.06
N ALA A 145 16.62 -0.44 10.53
CA ALA A 145 17.19 0.74 9.91
C ALA A 145 17.50 0.43 8.44
N SER A 146 16.88 1.17 7.53
CA SER A 146 17.22 1.10 6.11
C SER A 146 18.69 1.56 5.95
N PRO A 147 19.59 0.75 5.38
CA PRO A 147 20.94 1.22 5.10
C PRO A 147 20.83 2.24 3.96
N VAL A 148 20.93 3.52 4.32
CA VAL A 148 21.06 4.65 3.38
C VAL A 148 22.33 4.49 2.57
#